data_AF-X0X1U3-F1
#
_entry.id   AF-X0X1U3-F1
#
_cell.length_a   1.000
_cell.length_b   1.000
_cell.length_c   1.000
_cell.angle_alpha   90.00
_cell.angle_beta   90.00
_cell.angle_gamma   90.00
#
_symmetry.space_group_name_H-M   'P 1'
#
loop_
_entity.id
_entity.type
_entity.pdbx_description
1 polymer ?
#
loop_
_entity_poly.entity_id
_entity_poly.type
_entity_poly.pdbx_seq_one_letter_code
_entity_poly.pdbx_strand_id
1 'polypeptide(L)'
;ELIVVAATIGAGLWLVFGKSASSRPEAIAAPKAPDVDYLWDEVPDEIRESRLDSGTTSNIRLADYAGPESCKECHKKNYKSWSQHSHRWMNAEANEQTVKADFSGNAHVDYMGGRASFYTEDGEYRVQMERGDIRRTYKVVQTIGSRFFQSVVGRLLEGPEPPGDPVWSVNLHIPFTYWLDRKEWIPETHVGLELPDGERTDLFGEKGQVIHYANGCATCHTTPPMGDWLMSRNSIYRVSHFTPRSFAFLTK
;
A
#
# COMPACT_ATOMS: atom_id res chain seq x y z
N GLU A 1 64.63 -22.20 -10.74
CA GLU A 1 64.68 -23.05 -9.54
C GLU A 1 64.06 -22.29 -8.38
N LEU A 2 63.14 -22.94 -7.67
CA LEU A 2 62.61 -22.50 -6.39
C LEU A 2 63.74 -22.50 -5.35
N ILE A 3 63.85 -21.44 -4.55
CA ILE A 3 64.46 -21.55 -3.23
C ILE A 3 63.40 -21.21 -2.19
N VAL A 4 63.08 -22.24 -1.42
CA VAL A 4 62.34 -22.21 -0.17
C VAL A 4 63.22 -21.61 0.91
N VAL A 5 62.68 -20.68 1.71
CA VAL A 5 63.13 -20.47 3.08
C VAL A 5 61.90 -20.50 3.98
N ALA A 6 61.90 -21.46 4.88
CA ALA A 6 60.89 -21.67 5.90
C ALA A 6 60.97 -20.60 7.00
N ALA A 7 59.82 -20.15 7.49
CA ALA A 7 59.70 -19.50 8.78
C ALA A 7 58.48 -20.10 9.50
N THR A 8 58.74 -20.93 10.50
CA THR A 8 57.78 -21.39 11.50
C THR A 8 57.51 -20.29 12.52
N ILE A 9 56.28 -19.79 12.63
CA ILE A 9 55.77 -19.17 13.87
C ILE A 9 54.26 -19.45 14.01
N GLY A 10 53.90 -20.12 15.11
CA GLY A 10 52.76 -19.75 15.96
C GLY A 10 51.35 -20.10 15.48
N ALA A 11 50.75 -21.09 16.15
CA ALA A 11 49.30 -21.28 16.18
C ALA A 11 48.61 -20.00 16.69
N GLY A 12 48.03 -19.23 15.77
CA GLY A 12 47.22 -18.05 16.05
C GLY A 12 45.75 -18.43 16.22
N LEU A 13 45.24 -18.16 17.42
CA LEU A 13 43.82 -18.18 17.80
C LEU A 13 42.92 -17.58 16.70
N TRP A 14 41.92 -18.35 16.29
CA TRP A 14 40.73 -17.82 15.60
C TRP A 14 39.95 -16.95 16.58
N LEU A 15 40.16 -15.62 16.53
CA LEU A 15 39.27 -14.65 17.15
C LEU A 15 37.98 -14.57 16.33
N VAL A 16 36.94 -15.24 16.82
CA VAL A 16 35.56 -15.07 16.39
C VAL A 16 35.17 -13.62 16.63
N PHE A 17 34.96 -12.85 15.57
CA PHE A 17 34.34 -11.53 15.66
C PHE A 17 32.93 -11.70 16.24
N GLY A 18 32.76 -11.22 17.47
CA GLY A 18 31.53 -11.31 18.24
C GLY A 18 30.37 -10.65 17.50
N LYS A 19 29.24 -11.36 17.47
CA LYS A 19 27.94 -10.74 17.26
C LYS A 19 27.81 -9.59 18.24
N SER A 20 27.72 -8.36 17.74
CA SER A 20 27.19 -7.24 18.51
C SER A 20 25.76 -7.62 18.89
N ALA A 21 25.60 -8.17 20.09
CA ALA A 21 24.31 -8.31 20.71
C ALA A 21 23.86 -6.88 21.05
N SER A 22 23.05 -6.27 20.18
CA SER A 22 22.16 -5.21 20.65
C SER A 22 21.33 -5.85 21.76
N SER A 23 21.61 -5.52 23.02
CA SER A 23 20.76 -5.93 24.13
C SER A 23 19.42 -5.25 23.93
N ARG A 24 18.51 -5.97 23.24
CA ARG A 24 17.09 -5.63 23.21
C ARG A 24 16.65 -5.57 24.67
N PRO A 25 15.96 -4.51 25.12
CA PRO A 25 15.32 -4.58 26.43
C PRO A 25 14.40 -5.80 26.40
N GLU A 26 14.60 -6.73 27.35
CA GLU A 26 13.63 -7.78 27.61
C GLU A 26 12.28 -7.08 27.81
N ALA A 27 11.29 -7.48 27.01
CA ALA A 27 9.93 -7.02 27.21
C ALA A 27 9.57 -7.32 28.66
N ILE A 28 9.32 -6.27 29.45
CA ILE A 28 8.90 -6.40 30.84
C ILE A 28 7.71 -7.35 30.83
N ALA A 29 7.86 -8.53 31.44
CA ALA A 29 6.80 -9.51 31.53
C ALA A 29 5.66 -8.89 32.34
N ALA A 30 4.67 -8.35 31.63
CA ALA A 30 3.45 -7.86 32.24
C ALA A 30 2.73 -9.04 32.91
N PRO A 31 2.06 -8.84 34.06
CA PRO A 31 1.27 -9.88 34.69
C PRO A 31 0.27 -10.46 33.67
N LYS A 32 0.05 -11.79 33.71
CA LYS A 32 -0.96 -12.51 32.90
C LYS A 32 -2.37 -12.00 33.23
N ALA A 33 -2.73 -10.84 32.70
CA ALA A 33 -4.10 -10.43 32.51
C ALA A 33 -4.74 -11.33 31.44
N PRO A 34 -6.06 -11.55 31.46
CA PRO A 34 -6.70 -12.44 30.50
C PRO A 34 -6.41 -12.03 29.05
N ASP A 35 -6.35 -13.03 28.16
CA ASP A 35 -6.31 -12.84 26.72
C ASP A 35 -7.47 -11.92 26.30
N VAL A 36 -7.20 -11.01 25.36
CA VAL A 36 -8.18 -10.02 24.91
C VAL A 36 -8.71 -10.47 23.56
N ASP A 37 -9.87 -11.13 23.59
CA ASP A 37 -10.59 -11.53 22.37
C ASP A 37 -11.50 -10.39 21.91
N TYR A 38 -11.29 -9.89 20.69
CA TYR A 38 -12.19 -8.96 20.02
C TYR A 38 -12.99 -9.72 18.96
N LEU A 39 -14.29 -9.91 19.20
CA LEU A 39 -15.21 -10.57 18.28
C LEU A 39 -15.69 -9.57 17.21
N TRP A 40 -15.39 -9.83 15.94
CA TRP A 40 -15.88 -9.04 14.79
C TRP A 40 -16.34 -9.96 13.64
N ASP A 41 -17.06 -11.05 13.96
CA ASP A 41 -17.82 -11.78 12.93
C ASP A 41 -18.98 -10.88 12.46
N GLU A 42 -19.95 -10.72 13.34
CA GLU A 42 -21.03 -9.74 13.33
C GLU A 42 -21.31 -9.35 14.79
N VAL A 43 -21.57 -8.07 15.05
CA VAL A 43 -22.01 -7.61 16.38
C VAL A 43 -23.36 -8.29 16.69
N PRO A 44 -23.55 -8.99 17.84
CA PRO A 44 -24.82 -9.62 18.20
C PRO A 44 -25.98 -8.63 18.11
N ASP A 45 -27.16 -9.05 17.66
CA ASP A 45 -28.26 -8.12 17.42
C ASP A 45 -28.65 -7.34 18.67
N GLU A 46 -28.59 -7.95 19.85
CA GLU A 46 -28.82 -7.26 21.13
C GLU A 46 -27.78 -6.14 21.40
N ILE A 47 -26.53 -6.31 20.95
CA ILE A 47 -25.47 -5.31 21.04
C ILE A 47 -25.56 -4.29 19.89
N ARG A 48 -26.03 -4.68 18.69
CA ARG A 48 -26.36 -3.75 17.59
C ARG A 48 -27.56 -2.88 17.90
N GLU A 49 -28.54 -3.41 18.61
CA GLU A 49 -29.77 -2.72 18.99
C GLU A 49 -29.55 -1.85 20.22
N SER A 50 -28.66 -2.28 21.13
CA SER A 50 -28.22 -1.45 22.26
C SER A 50 -27.06 -0.52 21.93
N ARG A 51 -26.55 -0.54 20.69
CA ARG A 51 -25.53 0.41 20.24
C ARG A 51 -26.09 1.82 20.32
N LEU A 52 -25.33 2.73 20.93
CA LEU A 52 -25.58 4.15 20.73
C LEU A 52 -25.25 4.46 19.26
N ASP A 53 -26.16 5.11 18.55
CA ASP A 53 -25.91 5.56 17.18
C ASP A 53 -24.66 6.47 17.16
N SER A 54 -23.57 5.96 16.62
CA SER A 54 -22.28 6.64 16.57
C SER A 54 -22.04 7.39 15.25
N GLY A 55 -23.04 7.44 14.35
CA GLY A 55 -22.86 7.97 13.00
C GLY A 55 -21.78 7.22 12.19
N THR A 56 -21.27 7.84 11.12
CA THR A 56 -20.30 7.29 10.15
C THR A 56 -18.85 7.13 10.67
N THR A 57 -18.64 6.98 11.98
CA THR A 57 -17.32 7.28 12.58
C THR A 57 -16.47 6.06 12.95
N SER A 58 -15.21 6.13 12.52
CA SER A 58 -14.09 5.20 12.75
C SER A 58 -13.51 5.28 14.19
N ASN A 59 -12.74 4.25 14.61
CA ASN A 59 -12.04 4.19 15.91
C ASN A 59 -10.80 5.10 16.01
N ILE A 60 -10.43 5.79 14.93
CA ILE A 60 -9.85 7.13 14.96
C ILE A 60 -10.93 8.03 14.39
N ARG A 61 -11.46 8.99 15.16
CA ARG A 61 -12.46 9.90 14.59
C ARG A 61 -11.75 10.72 13.51
N LEU A 62 -12.42 11.00 12.38
CA LEU A 62 -11.90 11.98 11.41
C LEU A 62 -11.53 13.31 12.12
N ALA A 63 -12.29 13.66 13.17
CA ALA A 63 -12.02 14.79 14.05
C ALA A 63 -10.69 14.73 14.83
N ASP A 64 -10.14 13.54 15.08
CA ASP A 64 -8.87 13.34 15.79
C ASP A 64 -7.68 13.54 14.84
N TYR A 65 -7.88 13.38 13.53
CA TYR A 65 -6.92 13.82 12.52
C TYR A 65 -7.10 15.30 12.25
N ALA A 66 -6.39 16.13 13.02
CA ALA A 66 -6.47 17.60 12.93
C ALA A 66 -6.13 18.15 11.52
N GLY A 67 -5.52 17.34 10.66
CA GLY A 67 -5.14 17.71 9.32
C GLY A 67 -4.00 18.74 9.29
N PRO A 68 -3.33 18.86 8.14
CA PRO A 68 -2.16 19.71 8.02
C PRO A 68 -2.47 21.21 8.13
N GLU A 69 -3.69 21.63 7.78
CA GLU A 69 -4.10 23.05 7.82
C GLU A 69 -4.14 23.58 9.25
N SER A 70 -4.49 22.74 10.24
CA SER A 70 -4.46 23.12 11.66
C SER A 70 -3.07 23.55 12.14
N CYS A 71 -2.01 23.03 11.51
CA CYS A 71 -0.62 23.30 11.90
C CYS A 71 -0.09 24.61 11.29
N LYS A 72 -0.77 25.16 10.28
CA LYS A 72 -0.27 26.23 9.42
C LYS A 72 0.01 27.53 10.18
N GLU A 73 -0.90 27.93 11.08
CA GLU A 73 -0.80 29.22 11.76
C GLU A 73 0.40 29.29 12.72
N CYS A 74 0.67 28.22 13.46
CA CYS A 74 1.81 28.15 14.39
C CYS A 74 3.13 27.76 13.69
N HIS A 75 3.08 26.96 12.62
CA HIS A 75 4.26 26.37 11.97
C HIS A 75 4.43 26.78 10.51
N LYS A 76 4.27 28.08 10.21
CA LYS A 76 4.27 28.65 8.85
C LYS A 76 5.42 28.19 7.95
N LYS A 77 6.66 28.19 8.46
CA LYS A 77 7.85 27.78 7.70
C LYS A 77 7.81 26.29 7.32
N ASN A 78 7.46 25.43 8.27
CA ASN A 78 7.38 23.99 8.05
C ASN A 78 6.24 23.67 7.09
N TYR A 79 5.06 24.25 7.31
CA TYR A 79 3.91 24.09 6.43
C TYR A 79 4.24 24.51 4.99
N LYS A 80 4.85 25.69 4.80
CA LYS A 80 5.24 26.18 3.46
C LYS A 80 6.23 25.24 2.75
N SER A 81 7.22 24.73 3.48
CA SER A 81 8.19 23.78 2.92
C SER A 81 7.52 22.45 2.56
N TRP A 82 6.70 21.93 3.45
CA TRP A 82 6.03 20.65 3.28
C TRP A 82 4.93 20.67 2.21
N SER A 83 4.15 21.75 2.09
CA SER A 83 3.05 21.84 1.12
C SER A 83 3.52 21.76 -0.34
N GLN A 84 4.79 22.09 -0.58
CA GLN A 84 5.45 21.98 -1.88
C GLN A 84 6.27 20.68 -2.03
N HIS A 85 6.46 19.93 -0.94
CA HIS A 85 7.25 18.69 -0.94
C HIS A 85 6.46 17.51 -1.50
N SER A 86 7.13 16.56 -2.16
CA SER A 86 6.51 15.38 -2.75
C SER A 86 5.75 14.50 -1.75
N HIS A 87 6.07 14.59 -0.45
CA HIS A 87 5.33 13.90 0.62
C HIS A 87 3.89 14.39 0.75
N ARG A 88 3.60 15.68 0.53
CA ARG A 88 2.23 16.22 0.52
C ARG A 88 1.40 15.57 -0.58
N TRP A 89 2.03 15.31 -1.71
CA TRP A 89 1.42 14.82 -2.95
C TRP A 89 1.67 13.32 -3.15
N MET A 90 2.01 12.60 -2.09
CA MET A 90 2.25 11.16 -2.18
C MET A 90 0.95 10.38 -2.35
N ASN A 91 -0.15 10.88 -1.80
CA ASN A 91 -1.50 10.41 -2.07
C ASN A 91 -2.39 11.64 -2.25
N ALA A 92 -3.03 11.76 -3.40
CA ALA A 92 -3.91 12.89 -3.70
C ALA A 92 -5.10 12.43 -4.52
N GLU A 93 -6.27 13.03 -4.29
CA GLU A 93 -7.44 12.85 -5.15
C GLU A 93 -7.08 13.20 -6.59
N ALA A 94 -7.56 12.41 -7.55
CA ALA A 94 -7.28 12.63 -8.97
C ALA A 94 -8.11 13.84 -9.48
N ASN A 95 -7.41 14.88 -9.91
CA ASN A 95 -7.96 16.07 -10.54
C ASN A 95 -6.88 16.74 -11.41
N GLU A 96 -7.26 17.81 -12.11
CA GLU A 96 -6.38 18.54 -13.04
C GLU A 96 -5.07 19.05 -12.41
N GLN A 97 -5.05 19.28 -11.09
CA GLN A 97 -3.87 19.79 -10.38
C GLN A 97 -2.93 18.67 -9.92
N THR A 98 -3.45 17.45 -9.74
CA THR A 98 -2.73 16.32 -9.11
C THR A 98 -2.33 15.25 -10.12
N VAL A 99 -3.10 15.10 -11.19
CA VAL A 99 -2.79 14.18 -12.30
C VAL A 99 -1.74 14.83 -13.19
N LYS A 100 -0.54 14.26 -13.14
CA LYS A 100 0.62 14.65 -13.96
C LYS A 100 0.91 13.64 -15.07
N ALA A 101 0.32 12.45 -14.97
CA ALA A 101 0.44 11.41 -15.95
C ALA A 101 -0.36 11.70 -17.24
N ASP A 102 0.02 11.07 -18.35
CA ASP A 102 -0.61 11.29 -19.65
C ASP A 102 -1.93 10.50 -19.76
N PHE A 103 -3.05 11.22 -19.83
CA PHE A 103 -4.39 10.71 -20.13
C PHE A 103 -4.96 11.33 -21.42
N SER A 104 -4.10 11.70 -22.37
CA SER A 104 -4.50 12.33 -23.63
C SER A 104 -5.35 11.45 -24.55
N GLY A 105 -5.41 10.14 -24.28
CA GLY A 105 -6.05 9.15 -25.14
C GLY A 105 -5.12 8.49 -26.16
N ASN A 106 -3.90 9.01 -26.34
CA ASN A 106 -2.87 8.38 -27.18
C ASN A 106 -1.93 7.47 -26.37
N ALA A 107 -1.90 7.66 -25.05
CA ALA A 107 -1.04 6.91 -24.14
C ALA A 107 -1.54 5.48 -23.97
N HIS A 108 -0.65 4.52 -24.23
CA HIS A 108 -0.92 3.10 -24.02
C HIS A 108 0.36 2.33 -23.69
N VAL A 109 0.19 1.14 -23.11
CA VAL A 109 1.26 0.17 -22.85
C VAL A 109 0.81 -1.19 -23.35
N ASP A 110 1.59 -1.77 -24.26
CA ASP A 110 1.43 -3.16 -24.69
C ASP A 110 2.32 -4.05 -23.81
N TYR A 111 1.72 -4.96 -23.05
CA TYR A 111 2.43 -5.79 -22.08
C TYR A 111 1.72 -7.13 -21.86
N MET A 112 2.48 -8.23 -21.76
CA MET A 112 1.94 -9.61 -21.60
C MET A 112 0.81 -9.96 -22.60
N GLY A 113 0.93 -9.44 -23.83
CA GLY A 113 -0.06 -9.63 -24.90
C GLY A 113 -1.38 -8.88 -24.72
N GLY A 114 -1.52 -8.08 -23.67
CA GLY A 114 -2.64 -7.16 -23.45
C GLY A 114 -2.25 -5.71 -23.67
N ARG A 115 -3.24 -4.82 -23.65
CA ARG A 115 -3.09 -3.38 -23.82
C ARG A 115 -3.74 -2.63 -22.66
N ALA A 116 -2.99 -1.72 -22.06
CA ALA A 116 -3.51 -0.72 -21.13
C ALA A 116 -3.55 0.65 -21.83
N SER A 117 -4.72 1.30 -21.87
CA SER A 117 -4.95 2.60 -22.50
C SER A 117 -5.36 3.63 -21.45
N PHE A 118 -4.84 4.85 -21.55
CA PHE A 118 -5.01 5.92 -20.56
C PHE A 118 -5.64 7.14 -21.22
N TYR A 119 -6.84 7.52 -20.79
CA TYR A 119 -7.64 8.55 -21.45
C TYR A 119 -8.54 9.30 -20.48
N THR A 120 -9.07 10.44 -20.92
CA THR A 120 -10.14 11.16 -20.23
C THR A 120 -11.45 10.97 -20.98
N GLU A 121 -12.52 10.69 -20.25
CA GLU A 121 -13.89 10.55 -20.77
C GLU A 121 -14.87 11.17 -19.78
N ASP A 122 -15.77 12.03 -20.25
CA ASP A 122 -16.74 12.77 -19.41
C ASP A 122 -16.12 13.57 -18.25
N GLY A 123 -14.88 14.07 -18.44
CA GLY A 123 -14.13 14.78 -17.41
C GLY A 123 -13.49 13.88 -16.35
N GLU A 124 -13.56 12.56 -16.52
CA GLU A 124 -12.96 11.56 -15.63
C GLU A 124 -11.73 10.93 -16.27
N TYR A 125 -10.68 10.72 -15.48
CA TYR A 125 -9.51 9.94 -15.89
C TYR A 125 -9.86 8.45 -15.86
N ARG A 126 -9.62 7.74 -16.96
CA ARG A 126 -9.92 6.33 -17.12
C ARG A 126 -8.69 5.53 -17.56
N VAL A 127 -8.64 4.29 -17.08
CA VAL A 127 -7.69 3.28 -17.56
C VAL A 127 -8.51 2.11 -18.08
N GLN A 128 -8.28 1.71 -19.33
CA GLN A 128 -8.83 0.50 -19.90
C GLN A 128 -7.73 -0.54 -20.06
N MET A 129 -7.96 -1.75 -19.55
CA MET A 129 -7.07 -2.89 -19.69
C MET A 129 -7.79 -3.98 -20.45
N GLU A 130 -7.23 -4.44 -21.57
CA GLU A 130 -7.87 -5.46 -22.40
C GLU A 130 -6.89 -6.48 -22.99
N ARG A 131 -7.37 -7.72 -23.13
CA ARG A 131 -6.71 -8.79 -23.88
C ARG A 131 -7.74 -9.82 -24.35
N GLY A 132 -7.90 -9.96 -25.66
CA GLY A 132 -8.95 -10.80 -26.23
C GLY A 132 -10.33 -10.30 -25.80
N ASP A 133 -11.16 -11.20 -25.27
CA ASP A 133 -12.52 -10.87 -24.83
C ASP A 133 -12.58 -10.28 -23.40
N ILE A 134 -11.45 -10.27 -22.68
CA ILE A 134 -11.38 -9.70 -21.33
C ILE A 134 -11.08 -8.21 -21.44
N ARG A 135 -11.98 -7.39 -20.90
CA ARG A 135 -11.85 -5.94 -20.79
C ARG A 135 -12.21 -5.49 -19.39
N ARG A 136 -11.41 -4.58 -18.83
CA ARG A 136 -11.69 -3.88 -17.57
C ARG A 136 -11.48 -2.39 -17.75
N THR A 137 -12.45 -1.59 -17.32
CA THR A 137 -12.37 -0.13 -17.34
C THR A 137 -12.40 0.39 -15.91
N TYR A 138 -11.46 1.25 -15.56
CA TYR A 138 -11.32 1.83 -14.22
C TYR A 138 -11.45 3.34 -14.28
N LYS A 139 -12.25 3.91 -13.37
CA LYS A 139 -12.20 5.34 -13.05
C LYS A 139 -11.05 5.59 -12.10
N VAL A 140 -10.10 6.44 -12.45
CA VAL A 140 -9.03 6.86 -11.55
C VAL A 140 -9.59 7.83 -10.52
N VAL A 141 -9.37 7.52 -9.24
CA VAL A 141 -9.87 8.29 -8.09
C VAL A 141 -8.74 8.93 -7.29
N GLN A 142 -7.54 8.37 -7.33
CA GLN A 142 -6.38 8.91 -6.62
C GLN A 142 -5.09 8.72 -7.44
N THR A 143 -4.09 9.55 -7.13
CA THR A 143 -2.71 9.44 -7.61
C THR A 143 -1.80 9.10 -6.45
N ILE A 144 -0.76 8.31 -6.73
CA ILE A 144 0.30 7.97 -5.78
C ILE A 144 1.64 8.44 -6.36
N GLY A 145 2.30 9.35 -5.67
CA GLY A 145 3.58 9.92 -6.11
C GLY A 145 3.44 11.13 -7.05
N SER A 146 4.50 11.93 -7.09
CA SER A 146 4.48 13.26 -7.71
C SER A 146 5.83 13.80 -8.19
N ARG A 147 6.92 13.04 -8.01
CA ARG A 147 8.31 13.49 -8.29
C ARG A 147 8.93 12.76 -9.47
N PHE A 148 9.17 11.45 -9.32
CA PHE A 148 9.78 10.61 -10.35
C PHE A 148 8.75 9.75 -11.07
N PHE A 149 7.84 9.21 -10.26
CA PHE A 149 6.81 8.28 -10.66
C PHE A 149 5.46 8.76 -10.15
N GLN A 150 4.41 8.47 -10.91
CA GLN A 150 3.03 8.62 -10.49
C GLN A 150 2.24 7.38 -10.87
N SER A 151 1.84 6.59 -9.88
CA SER A 151 0.88 5.49 -10.06
C SER A 151 -0.54 6.00 -9.82
N VAL A 152 -1.55 5.22 -10.19
CA VAL A 152 -2.96 5.58 -10.04
C VAL A 152 -3.75 4.50 -9.33
N VAL A 153 -4.76 4.95 -8.58
CA VAL A 153 -5.73 4.10 -7.91
C VAL A 153 -7.07 4.32 -8.59
N GLY A 154 -7.72 3.24 -8.98
CA GLY A 154 -9.00 3.27 -9.67
C GLY A 154 -10.11 2.45 -9.00
N ARG A 155 -11.34 2.69 -9.45
CA ARG A 155 -12.52 1.87 -9.17
C ARG A 155 -12.99 1.23 -10.46
N LEU A 156 -13.33 -0.06 -10.40
CA LEU A 156 -13.85 -0.78 -11.55
C LEU A 156 -15.20 -0.20 -11.98
N LEU A 157 -15.34 0.12 -13.26
CA LEU A 157 -16.58 0.58 -13.89
C LEU A 157 -17.20 -0.52 -14.77
N GLU A 158 -16.35 -1.29 -15.43
CA GLU A 158 -16.72 -2.37 -16.35
C GLU A 158 -15.69 -3.48 -16.22
N GLY A 159 -16.12 -4.73 -16.25
CA GLY A 159 -15.26 -5.90 -16.07
C GLY A 159 -16.03 -7.21 -16.16
N PRO A 160 -15.35 -8.36 -16.35
CA PRO A 160 -15.97 -9.68 -16.36
C PRO A 160 -16.41 -10.16 -14.96
N GLU A 161 -16.10 -9.43 -13.90
CA GLU A 161 -16.39 -9.82 -12.53
C GLU A 161 -17.90 -9.93 -12.27
N PRO A 162 -18.35 -10.96 -11.55
CA PRO A 162 -19.78 -11.16 -11.30
C PRO A 162 -20.37 -10.02 -10.47
N PRO A 163 -21.67 -9.71 -10.61
CA PRO A 163 -22.35 -8.78 -9.73
C PRO A 163 -22.18 -9.18 -8.26
N GLY A 164 -21.80 -8.22 -7.41
CA GLY A 164 -21.56 -8.46 -5.98
C GLY A 164 -20.12 -8.84 -5.63
N ASP A 165 -19.22 -8.99 -6.60
CA ASP A 165 -17.79 -9.13 -6.31
C ASP A 165 -17.28 -7.89 -5.53
N PRO A 166 -16.53 -8.07 -4.43
CA PRO A 166 -15.98 -6.95 -3.67
C PRO A 166 -15.20 -5.92 -4.50
N VAL A 167 -14.56 -6.33 -5.61
CA VAL A 167 -13.78 -5.44 -6.49
C VAL A 167 -14.57 -4.24 -7.03
N TRP A 168 -15.89 -4.35 -7.15
CA TRP A 168 -16.78 -3.28 -7.61
C TRP A 168 -16.88 -2.11 -6.62
N SER A 169 -16.58 -2.34 -5.34
CA SER A 169 -16.80 -1.40 -4.24
C SER A 169 -15.52 -0.87 -3.59
N VAL A 170 -14.36 -1.32 -4.05
CA VAL A 170 -13.06 -0.98 -3.45
C VAL A 170 -12.19 -0.15 -4.40
N ASN A 171 -11.23 0.56 -3.80
CA ASN A 171 -10.17 1.24 -4.53
C ASN A 171 -9.03 0.25 -4.81
N LEU A 172 -8.65 0.13 -6.07
CA LEU A 172 -7.63 -0.78 -6.56
C LEU A 172 -6.44 0.00 -7.11
N HIS A 173 -5.24 -0.40 -6.72
CA HIS A 173 -4.01 0.09 -7.35
C HIS A 173 -3.89 -0.49 -8.76
N ILE A 174 -3.71 0.38 -9.75
CA ILE A 174 -3.56 -0.02 -11.15
C ILE A 174 -2.07 -0.29 -11.40
N PRO A 175 -1.69 -1.45 -11.97
CA PRO A 175 -0.29 -1.91 -12.03
C PRO A 175 0.52 -1.27 -13.17
N PHE A 176 0.31 0.03 -13.38
CA PHE A 176 1.06 0.86 -14.30
C PHE A 176 1.42 2.17 -13.62
N THR A 177 2.65 2.59 -13.85
CA THR A 177 3.21 3.80 -13.27
C THR A 177 3.66 4.72 -14.38
N TYR A 178 3.36 6.01 -14.25
CA TYR A 178 3.86 7.01 -15.16
C TYR A 178 5.23 7.51 -14.72
N TRP A 179 6.23 7.36 -15.57
CA TRP A 179 7.56 7.92 -15.36
C TRP A 179 7.58 9.37 -15.83
N LEU A 180 7.55 10.30 -14.87
CA LEU A 180 7.36 11.73 -15.12
C LEU A 180 8.44 12.35 -16.01
N ASP A 181 9.71 11.99 -15.79
CA ASP A 181 10.84 12.52 -16.57
C ASP A 181 10.85 11.97 -18.01
N ARG A 182 10.47 10.69 -18.18
CA ARG A 182 10.44 10.01 -19.47
C ARG A 182 9.16 10.26 -20.26
N LYS A 183 8.11 10.71 -19.58
CA LYS A 183 6.77 10.93 -20.12
C LYS A 183 6.18 9.66 -20.74
N GLU A 184 6.32 8.56 -20.04
CA GLU A 184 5.84 7.25 -20.49
C GLU A 184 5.19 6.48 -19.35
N TRP A 185 4.15 5.72 -19.67
CA TRP A 185 3.61 4.70 -18.79
C TRP A 185 4.48 3.45 -18.89
N ILE A 186 4.79 2.86 -17.74
CA ILE A 186 5.53 1.61 -17.64
C ILE A 186 4.75 0.60 -16.81
N PRO A 187 4.83 -0.71 -17.12
CA PRO A 187 4.34 -1.75 -16.24
C PRO A 187 5.07 -1.67 -14.90
N GLU A 188 4.31 -1.72 -13.81
CA GLU A 188 4.92 -1.71 -12.49
C GLU A 188 5.44 -3.11 -12.15
N THR A 189 6.77 -3.22 -12.04
CA THR A 189 7.45 -4.38 -11.49
C THR A 189 7.93 -3.95 -10.10
N HIS A 190 7.93 -4.82 -9.08
CA HIS A 190 8.39 -4.54 -7.70
C HIS A 190 7.41 -3.94 -6.67
N VAL A 191 6.09 -3.98 -6.90
CA VAL A 191 5.09 -3.69 -5.82
C VAL A 191 4.79 -4.91 -4.97
N GLY A 192 5.05 -6.11 -5.51
CA GLY A 192 4.74 -7.39 -4.90
C GLY A 192 5.97 -8.19 -4.50
N LEU A 193 5.76 -9.48 -4.24
CA LEU A 193 6.86 -10.42 -4.18
C LEU A 193 7.46 -10.54 -5.58
N GLU A 194 8.77 -10.30 -5.70
CA GLU A 194 9.45 -10.50 -6.97
C GLU A 194 9.53 -11.99 -7.31
N LEU A 195 9.01 -12.31 -8.48
CA LEU A 195 9.00 -13.65 -9.05
C LEU A 195 9.64 -13.60 -10.44
N PRO A 196 10.18 -14.73 -10.95
CA PRO A 196 10.60 -14.85 -12.34
C PRO A 196 9.51 -14.38 -13.30
N ASP A 197 9.88 -13.80 -14.45
CA ASP A 197 8.93 -13.17 -15.39
C ASP A 197 7.74 -14.08 -15.77
N GLY A 198 7.97 -15.38 -15.96
CA GLY A 198 6.93 -16.36 -16.30
C GLY A 198 6.02 -16.77 -15.13
N GLU A 199 6.35 -16.39 -13.90
CA GLU A 199 5.61 -16.70 -12.67
C GLU A 199 4.92 -15.46 -12.09
N ARG A 200 5.08 -14.29 -12.72
CA ARG A 200 4.42 -13.05 -12.29
C ARG A 200 2.91 -13.14 -12.51
N THR A 201 2.16 -12.41 -11.69
CA THR A 201 0.71 -12.28 -11.83
C THR A 201 0.36 -11.73 -13.21
N ASP A 202 -0.53 -12.42 -13.90
CA ASP A 202 -1.03 -12.00 -15.19
C ASP A 202 -2.02 -10.83 -15.05
N LEU A 203 -1.56 -9.63 -15.43
CA LEU A 203 -2.31 -8.38 -15.27
C LEU A 203 -3.62 -8.36 -16.08
N PHE A 204 -3.64 -9.08 -17.20
CA PHE A 204 -4.76 -9.10 -18.16
C PHE A 204 -5.56 -10.41 -18.13
N GLY A 205 -5.23 -11.32 -17.21
CA GLY A 205 -5.90 -12.62 -17.07
C GLY A 205 -7.33 -12.51 -16.54
N GLU A 206 -8.01 -13.66 -16.44
CA GLU A 206 -9.38 -13.75 -15.90
C GLU A 206 -9.51 -13.15 -14.50
N LYS A 207 -8.48 -13.26 -13.65
CA LYS A 207 -8.46 -12.67 -12.32
C LYS A 207 -7.82 -11.27 -12.28
N GLY A 208 -7.03 -10.93 -13.30
CA GLY A 208 -6.14 -9.77 -13.29
C GLY A 208 -5.22 -9.72 -12.07
N GLN A 209 -4.65 -8.54 -11.81
CA GLN A 209 -3.97 -8.25 -10.56
C GLN A 209 -4.85 -7.36 -9.68
N VAL A 210 -5.27 -7.88 -8.52
CA VAL A 210 -6.09 -7.16 -7.56
C VAL A 210 -5.22 -6.72 -6.39
N ILE A 211 -4.88 -5.43 -6.35
CA ILE A 211 -4.15 -4.82 -5.23
C ILE A 211 -5.09 -3.80 -4.55
N HIS A 212 -5.62 -4.15 -3.38
CA HIS A 212 -6.44 -3.23 -2.60
C HIS A 212 -5.60 -2.06 -2.07
N TYR A 213 -5.98 -0.83 -2.41
CA TYR A 213 -5.30 0.38 -1.96
C TYR A 213 -5.18 0.42 -0.42
N ALA A 214 -6.25 0.09 0.29
CA ALA A 214 -6.31 0.13 1.76
C ALA A 214 -5.31 -0.82 2.45
N ASN A 215 -5.01 -1.97 1.84
CA ASN A 215 -4.17 -3.00 2.45
C ASN A 215 -2.71 -2.91 2.03
N GLY A 216 -2.43 -2.38 0.84
CA GLY A 216 -1.09 -2.30 0.27
C GLY A 216 -0.47 -0.92 0.37
N CYS A 217 -1.14 0.09 -0.19
CA CYS A 217 -0.58 1.42 -0.40
C CYS A 217 -0.84 2.35 0.79
N ALA A 218 -2.04 2.24 1.38
CA ALA A 218 -2.50 3.14 2.43
C ALA A 218 -1.65 3.11 3.70
N THR A 219 -1.02 1.96 4.01
CA THR A 219 -0.14 1.80 5.19
C THR A 219 1.01 2.81 5.22
N CYS A 220 1.50 3.25 4.05
CA CYS A 220 2.60 4.19 3.95
C CYS A 220 2.21 5.54 3.35
N HIS A 221 1.07 5.62 2.65
CA HIS A 221 0.69 6.80 1.87
C HIS A 221 -0.54 7.54 2.42
N THR A 222 -1.17 7.06 3.48
CA THR A 222 -2.21 7.80 4.20
C THR A 222 -2.09 7.59 5.70
N THR A 223 -2.96 8.27 6.45
CA THR A 223 -3.21 8.01 7.87
C THR A 223 -4.48 7.15 7.95
N PRO A 224 -4.38 5.81 7.89
CA PRO A 224 -5.55 4.95 7.98
C PRO A 224 -6.14 4.95 9.40
N PRO A 225 -7.42 4.56 9.56
CA PRO A 225 -7.97 4.13 10.84
C PRO A 225 -7.02 3.17 11.58
N MET A 226 -6.99 3.25 12.92
CA MET A 226 -6.12 2.39 13.72
C MET A 226 -6.41 0.90 13.47
N GLY A 227 -7.70 0.52 13.33
CA GLY A 227 -8.08 -0.87 13.02
C GLY A 227 -7.43 -1.37 11.73
N ASP A 228 -7.64 -0.65 10.62
CA ASP A 228 -7.06 -0.95 9.31
C ASP A 228 -5.53 -0.95 9.36
N TRP A 229 -4.94 -0.01 10.11
CA TRP A 229 -3.50 0.04 10.27
C TRP A 229 -2.94 -1.22 10.92
N LEU A 230 -3.56 -1.68 12.01
CA LEU A 230 -3.15 -2.89 12.74
C LEU A 230 -3.31 -4.16 11.90
N MET A 231 -4.34 -4.22 11.05
CA MET A 231 -4.65 -5.36 10.19
C MET A 231 -3.94 -5.33 8.84
N SER A 232 -3.32 -4.21 8.46
CA SER A 232 -2.64 -4.09 7.17
C SER A 232 -1.50 -5.09 7.02
N ARG A 233 -1.20 -5.47 5.78
CA ARG A 233 -0.21 -6.53 5.42
C ARG A 233 1.15 -6.34 6.09
N ASN A 234 1.61 -5.10 6.22
CA ASN A 234 2.92 -4.77 6.80
C ASN A 234 2.91 -4.65 8.32
N SER A 235 1.74 -4.36 8.91
CA SER A 235 1.60 -4.15 10.35
C SER A 235 1.23 -5.41 11.08
N ILE A 236 0.42 -6.31 10.50
CA ILE A 236 -0.11 -7.48 11.20
C ILE A 236 0.98 -8.33 11.85
N TYR A 237 2.12 -8.52 11.18
CA TYR A 237 3.29 -9.21 11.73
C TYR A 237 3.88 -8.49 12.94
N ARG A 238 3.92 -7.16 12.93
CA ARG A 238 4.43 -6.38 14.05
C ARG A 238 3.48 -6.46 15.23
N VAL A 239 2.18 -6.34 14.99
CA VAL A 239 1.20 -6.44 16.07
C VAL A 239 1.24 -7.86 16.67
N SER A 240 1.21 -8.91 15.84
CA SER A 240 1.25 -10.30 16.34
C SER A 240 2.56 -10.65 17.07
N HIS A 241 3.69 -10.02 16.72
CA HIS A 241 4.99 -10.35 17.29
C HIS A 241 5.38 -9.50 18.51
N PHE A 242 4.96 -8.23 18.54
CA PHE A 242 5.39 -7.27 19.57
C PHE A 242 4.30 -6.88 20.57
N THR A 243 3.04 -7.26 20.33
CA THR A 243 2.00 -7.04 21.36
C THR A 243 2.26 -7.99 22.52
N PRO A 244 2.37 -7.49 23.77
CA PRO A 244 2.68 -8.32 24.95
C PRO A 244 1.53 -9.27 25.35
N ARG A 245 0.46 -9.30 24.55
CA ARG A 245 -0.75 -10.11 24.74
C ARG A 245 -1.13 -10.74 23.40
N SER A 246 -1.65 -11.95 23.45
CA SER A 246 -2.37 -12.52 22.32
C SER A 246 -3.62 -11.67 22.09
N PHE A 247 -3.83 -11.22 20.86
CA PHE A 247 -5.10 -10.68 20.40
C PHE A 247 -5.39 -11.38 19.08
N ALA A 248 -6.59 -11.93 18.94
CA ALA A 248 -7.07 -12.52 17.72
C ALA A 248 -8.22 -11.67 17.18
N PHE A 249 -8.15 -11.35 15.89
CA PHE A 249 -9.33 -10.95 15.14
C PHE A 249 -9.95 -12.25 14.63
N LEU A 250 -10.95 -12.76 15.34
CA LEU A 250 -11.65 -13.96 14.93
C LEU A 250 -12.64 -13.57 13.83
N THR A 251 -12.51 -14.23 12.69
CA THR A 251 -13.47 -14.21 11.58
C THR A 251 -13.98 -15.64 11.39
N LYS A 252 -15.29 -15.84 11.44
CA LYS A 252 -15.95 -17.03 10.89
C LYS A 252 -16.25 -16.87 9.41
#